data_AF-A0A5B8CB95-F1
#
_entry.id   AF-A0A5B8CB95-F1
#
_cell.length_a   1.000
_cell.length_b   1.000
_cell.length_c   1.000
_cell.angle_alpha   90.00
_cell.angle_beta   90.00
_cell.angle_gamma   90.00
#
_symmetry.space_group_name_H-M   'P 1'
#
loop_
_entity.id
_entity.type
_entity.pdbx_description
1 polymer ?
#
loop_
_entity_poly.entity_id
_entity_poly.type
_entity_poly.pdbx_seq_one_letter_code
_entity_poly.pdbx_strand_id
1 'polypeptide(L)'
;MRDVFTRLYSDGRAYAEAEVERQKLRAGIVGAGVRDALIFATAGIMLVFAAIVAGLVGIILALSPLVGPGWATGAVFGGALVIALLLLLVAKGRIDRIKKAVKP
;
A
#
# COMPACT_ATOMS: atom_id res chain seq x y z
N MET A 1 -38.30 -44.97 13.30
CA MET A 1 -37.37 -44.90 12.15
C MET A 1 -37.51 -43.58 11.37
N ARG A 2 -38.71 -43.20 10.86
CA ARG A 2 -38.90 -41.93 10.11
C ARG A 2 -38.48 -40.68 10.91
N ASP A 3 -38.80 -40.61 12.19
CA ASP A 3 -38.48 -39.42 13.02
C ASP A 3 -36.97 -39.19 13.21
N VAL A 4 -36.18 -40.26 13.16
CA VAL A 4 -34.71 -40.17 13.24
C VAL A 4 -34.13 -39.57 11.96
N PHE A 5 -34.63 -39.98 10.80
CA PHE A 5 -34.23 -39.39 9.51
C PHE A 5 -34.66 -37.93 9.40
N THR A 6 -35.85 -37.58 9.87
CA THR A 6 -36.33 -36.20 9.89
C THR A 6 -35.44 -35.31 10.78
N ARG A 7 -35.01 -35.82 11.93
CA ARG A 7 -34.09 -35.12 12.84
C ARG A 7 -32.69 -34.96 12.27
N LEU A 8 -32.13 -36.00 11.66
CA LEU A 8 -30.81 -35.91 11.01
C LEU A 8 -30.82 -34.91 9.85
N TYR A 9 -31.94 -34.85 9.09
CA TYR A 9 -32.11 -33.87 8.03
C TYR A 9 -32.23 -32.44 8.57
N SER A 10 -33.00 -32.22 9.65
CA SER A 10 -33.11 -30.90 10.27
C SER A 10 -31.79 -30.44 10.88
N ASP A 11 -31.05 -31.33 11.54
CA ASP A 11 -29.77 -31.02 12.17
C ASP A 11 -28.69 -30.76 11.12
N GLY A 12 -28.66 -31.55 10.03
CA GLY A 12 -27.75 -31.31 8.90
C GLY A 12 -28.03 -29.98 8.20
N ARG A 13 -29.30 -29.61 8.05
CA ARG A 13 -29.71 -28.30 7.53
C ARG A 13 -29.30 -27.16 8.46
N ALA A 14 -29.57 -27.29 9.75
CA ALA A 14 -29.19 -26.28 10.75
C ALA A 14 -27.66 -26.08 10.80
N TYR A 15 -26.89 -27.17 10.69
CA TYR A 15 -25.43 -27.12 10.60
C TYR A 15 -24.95 -26.42 9.33
N ALA A 16 -25.56 -26.72 8.18
CA ALA A 16 -25.24 -26.06 6.92
C ALA A 16 -25.54 -24.55 6.96
N GLU A 17 -26.68 -24.16 7.54
CA GLU A 17 -27.06 -22.76 7.73
C GLU A 17 -26.05 -22.03 8.65
N ALA A 18 -25.60 -22.69 9.74
CA ALA A 18 -24.60 -22.13 10.65
C ALA A 18 -23.22 -21.91 10.00
N GLU A 19 -22.76 -22.84 9.14
CA GLU A 19 -21.47 -22.69 8.46
C GLU A 19 -21.50 -21.58 7.40
N VAL A 20 -22.63 -21.40 6.70
CA VAL A 20 -22.84 -20.28 5.78
C VAL A 20 -22.81 -18.94 6.53
N GLU A 21 -23.48 -18.86 7.68
CA GLU A 21 -23.47 -17.65 8.51
C GLU A 21 -22.06 -17.33 9.02
N ARG A 22 -21.33 -18.36 9.47
CA ARG A 22 -19.93 -18.23 9.90
C ARG A 22 -19.02 -17.69 8.79
N GLN A 23 -19.18 -18.20 7.56
CA GLN A 23 -18.40 -17.71 6.42
C GLN A 23 -18.79 -16.29 6.03
N LYS A 24 -20.07 -15.94 6.09
CA LYS A 24 -20.56 -14.58 5.84
C LYS A 24 -20.00 -13.58 6.84
N LEU A 25 -19.97 -13.93 8.14
CA LEU A 25 -19.36 -13.10 9.18
C LEU A 25 -17.85 -12.93 8.95
N ARG A 26 -17.13 -14.02 8.64
CA ARG A 26 -15.69 -13.96 8.35
C ARG A 26 -15.40 -13.10 7.12
N ALA A 27 -16.18 -13.24 6.05
CA ALA A 27 -16.07 -12.41 4.86
C ALA A 27 -16.36 -10.94 5.16
N GLY A 28 -17.35 -10.64 6.02
CA GLY A 28 -17.64 -9.28 6.47
C GLY A 28 -16.49 -8.65 7.26
N ILE A 29 -15.91 -9.39 8.21
CA ILE A 29 -14.76 -8.92 9.02
C ILE A 29 -13.54 -8.67 8.12
N VAL A 30 -13.22 -9.62 7.25
CA VAL A 30 -12.09 -9.47 6.31
C VAL A 30 -12.35 -8.31 5.35
N GLY A 31 -13.57 -8.18 4.81
CA GLY A 31 -13.93 -7.09 3.90
C GLY A 31 -13.82 -5.72 4.56
N ALA A 32 -14.32 -5.57 5.78
CA ALA A 32 -14.17 -4.34 6.56
C ALA A 32 -12.70 -4.05 6.87
N GLY A 33 -11.93 -5.05 7.30
CA GLY A 33 -10.51 -4.92 7.56
C GLY A 33 -9.70 -4.50 6.33
N VAL A 34 -9.98 -5.10 5.16
CA VAL A 34 -9.35 -4.72 3.89
C VAL A 34 -9.71 -3.29 3.49
N ARG A 35 -10.98 -2.90 3.60
CA ARG A 35 -11.42 -1.54 3.31
C ARG A 35 -10.69 -0.52 4.19
N ASP A 36 -10.68 -0.76 5.50
CA ASP A 36 -10.07 0.17 6.45
C ASP A 36 -8.54 0.22 6.25
N ALA A 37 -7.90 -0.92 6.00
CA ALA A 37 -6.48 -0.98 5.63
C ALA A 37 -6.18 -0.17 4.36
N LEU A 38 -7.03 -0.26 3.33
CA LEU A 38 -6.87 0.52 2.10
C LEU A 38 -7.04 2.02 2.35
N ILE A 39 -8.01 2.43 3.17
CA ILE A 39 -8.22 3.83 3.53
C ILE A 39 -6.97 4.38 4.24
N PHE A 40 -6.49 3.69 5.29
CA PHE A 40 -5.32 4.14 6.05
C PHE A 40 -4.05 4.10 5.21
N ALA A 41 -3.84 3.06 4.39
CA ALA A 41 -2.67 2.98 3.51
C ALA A 41 -2.67 4.11 2.48
N THR A 42 -3.82 4.39 1.85
CA THR A 42 -3.94 5.46 0.86
C THR A 42 -3.74 6.83 1.51
N ALA A 43 -4.38 7.09 2.64
CA ALA A 43 -4.20 8.34 3.39
C ALA A 43 -2.75 8.53 3.82
N GLY A 44 -2.10 7.48 4.33
CA GLY A 44 -0.70 7.51 4.71
C GLY A 44 0.24 7.82 3.53
N ILE A 45 0.05 7.15 2.40
CA ILE A 45 0.82 7.41 1.16
C ILE A 45 0.65 8.86 0.71
N MET A 46 -0.59 9.37 0.72
CA MET A 46 -0.86 10.76 0.34
C MET A 46 -0.22 11.77 1.29
N LEU A 47 -0.24 11.51 2.59
CA LEU A 47 0.41 12.38 3.58
C LEU A 47 1.94 12.38 3.43
N VAL A 48 2.56 11.21 3.20
CA VAL A 48 3.99 11.12 2.94
C VAL A 48 4.36 11.88 1.67
N PHE A 49 3.59 11.71 0.59
CA PHE A 49 3.79 12.44 -0.64
C PHE A 49 3.68 13.96 -0.43
N ALA A 50 2.62 14.42 0.25
CA ALA A 50 2.42 15.83 0.56
C ALA A 50 3.56 16.40 1.43
N ALA A 51 4.04 15.64 2.42
CA ALA A 51 5.16 16.04 3.26
C ALA A 51 6.47 16.19 2.48
N ILE A 52 6.74 15.29 1.52
CA ILE A 52 7.91 15.40 0.63
C ILE A 52 7.80 16.68 -0.21
N VAL A 53 6.65 16.93 -0.83
CA VAL A 53 6.43 18.15 -1.63
C VAL A 53 6.59 19.41 -0.78
N ALA A 54 5.95 19.46 0.39
CA ALA A 54 6.07 20.58 1.32
C ALA A 54 7.52 20.78 1.81
N GLY A 55 8.26 19.69 2.05
CA GLY A 55 9.68 19.73 2.39
C GLY A 55 10.53 20.33 1.27
N LEU A 56 10.33 19.91 0.02
CA LEU A 56 11.02 20.49 -1.14
C LEU A 56 10.72 21.98 -1.28
N VAL A 57 9.45 22.39 -1.14
CA VAL A 57 9.05 23.81 -1.14
C VAL A 57 9.72 24.57 0.00
N GLY A 58 9.78 23.99 1.21
CA GLY A 58 10.48 24.59 2.35
C GLY A 58 11.97 24.83 2.08
N ILE A 59 12.65 23.89 1.41
CA ILE A 59 14.06 24.07 1.00
C ILE A 59 14.19 25.22 0.00
N ILE A 60 13.28 25.31 -0.99
CA ILE A 60 13.29 26.41 -1.96
C ILE A 60 13.13 27.76 -1.25
N LEU A 61 12.18 27.86 -0.31
CA LEU A 61 11.95 29.09 0.46
C LEU A 61 13.15 29.44 1.35
N ALA A 62 13.81 28.45 1.95
CA ALA A 62 15.00 28.66 2.77
C ALA A 62 16.22 29.11 1.95
N LEU A 63 16.37 28.61 0.71
CA LEU A 63 17.49 28.95 -0.15
C LEU A 63 17.27 30.24 -0.95
N SER A 64 16.01 30.62 -1.18
CA SER A 64 15.62 31.78 -1.97
C SER A 64 16.27 33.11 -1.52
N PRO A 65 16.38 33.44 -0.20
CA PRO A 65 17.07 34.65 0.25
C PRO A 65 18.58 34.67 -0.03
N LEU A 66 19.20 33.50 -0.24
CA LEU A 66 20.64 33.37 -0.41
C LEU A 66 21.06 33.44 -1.89
N VAL A 67 20.29 32.82 -2.78
CA VAL A 67 20.67 32.66 -4.21
C VAL A 67 19.61 33.19 -5.19
N GLY A 68 18.48 33.67 -4.67
CA GLY A 68 17.32 34.08 -5.45
C GLY A 68 16.37 32.91 -5.80
N PRO A 69 15.08 33.19 -6.09
CA PRO A 69 14.06 32.16 -6.28
C PRO A 69 14.32 31.20 -7.44
N GLY A 70 14.86 31.72 -8.55
CA GLY A 70 15.13 30.93 -9.76
C GLY A 70 16.21 29.88 -9.54
N TRP A 71 17.35 30.31 -9.01
CA TRP A 71 18.47 29.42 -8.69
C TRP A 71 18.11 28.44 -7.56
N ALA A 72 17.33 28.87 -6.58
CA ALA A 72 16.85 27.98 -5.52
C ALA A 72 15.98 26.85 -6.08
N THR A 73 15.01 27.18 -6.93
CA THR A 73 14.14 26.18 -7.57
C THR A 73 14.96 25.24 -8.45
N GLY A 74 15.87 25.77 -9.27
CA GLY A 74 16.74 24.96 -10.13
C GLY A 74 17.64 24.01 -9.35
N ALA A 75 18.23 24.46 -8.24
CA ALA A 75 19.10 23.64 -7.40
C ALA A 75 18.32 22.50 -6.72
N VAL A 76 17.15 22.78 -6.15
CA VAL A 76 16.33 21.77 -5.46
C VAL A 76 15.77 20.76 -6.46
N PHE A 77 15.24 21.22 -7.58
CA PHE A 77 14.73 20.33 -8.64
C PHE A 77 15.84 19.46 -9.24
N GLY A 78 16.98 20.07 -9.60
CA GLY A 78 18.13 19.35 -10.13
C GLY A 78 18.68 18.33 -9.13
N GLY A 79 18.83 18.71 -7.85
CA GLY A 79 19.26 17.81 -6.79
C GLY A 79 18.32 16.63 -6.60
N ALA A 80 17.00 16.86 -6.60
CA ALA A 80 16.01 15.80 -6.51
C ALA A 80 16.07 14.83 -7.69
N LEU A 81 16.25 15.33 -8.93
CA LEU A 81 16.43 14.48 -10.11
C LEU A 81 17.71 13.65 -10.05
N VAL A 82 18.82 14.23 -9.59
CA VAL A 82 20.08 13.49 -9.41
C VAL A 82 19.89 12.36 -8.41
N ILE A 83 19.26 12.62 -7.26
CA ILE A 83 18.96 11.59 -6.26
C ILE A 83 18.06 10.51 -6.85
N ALA A 84 16.99 10.88 -7.56
CA ALA A 84 16.08 9.93 -8.20
C ALA A 84 16.81 9.04 -9.21
N LEU A 85 17.67 9.62 -10.05
CA LEU A 85 18.48 8.87 -11.02
C LEU A 85 19.40 7.87 -10.32
N LEU A 86 20.11 8.29 -9.26
CA LEU A 86 20.98 7.40 -8.49
C LEU A 86 20.20 6.23 -7.88
N LEU A 87 19.02 6.47 -7.30
CA LEU A 87 18.17 5.42 -6.76
C LEU A 87 17.71 4.44 -7.84
N LEU A 88 17.32 4.92 -9.02
CA LEU A 88 16.93 4.08 -10.16
C LEU A 88 18.11 3.23 -10.67
N LEU A 89 19.31 3.78 -10.72
CA LEU A 89 20.51 3.04 -11.10
C LEU A 89 20.86 1.95 -10.08
N VAL A 90 20.74 2.24 -8.78
CA VAL A 90 20.90 1.23 -7.72
C VAL A 90 19.85 0.14 -7.85
N ALA A 91 18.57 0.50 -8.03
CA ALA A 91 17.48 -0.45 -8.22
C ALA A 91 17.72 -1.36 -9.43
N LYS A 92 18.14 -0.79 -10.57
CA LYS A 92 18.54 -1.55 -11.76
C LYS A 92 19.65 -2.55 -11.45
N GLY A 93 20.72 -2.12 -10.77
CA GLY A 93 21.82 -2.99 -10.38
C GLY A 93 21.38 -4.15 -9.46
N ARG A 94 20.40 -3.92 -8.58
CA ARG A 94 19.81 -4.98 -7.74
C ARG A 94 18.99 -5.97 -8.58
N ILE A 95 18.14 -5.48 -9.48
CA ILE A 95 17.32 -6.30 -10.36
C ILE A 95 18.20 -7.17 -11.28
N ASP A 96 19.24 -6.59 -11.86
CA ASP A 96 20.15 -7.31 -12.76
C ASP A 96 20.93 -8.41 -12.02
N ARG A 97 21.27 -8.20 -10.74
CA ARG A 97 21.87 -9.23 -9.89
C ARG A 97 20.92 -10.40 -9.65
N ILE A 98 19.64 -10.12 -9.35
CA ILE A 98 18.62 -11.16 -9.16
C ILE A 98 18.42 -11.94 -10.46
N LYS A 99 18.30 -11.25 -11.60
CA LYS A 99 18.16 -11.89 -12.91
C LYS A 99 19.33 -12.82 -13.23
N LYS A 100 20.56 -12.44 -12.92
CA LYS A 100 21.75 -13.29 -13.10
C LYS A 100 21.72 -14.54 -12.21
N ALA A 101 21.21 -14.43 -10.98
CA ALA A 101 21.13 -15.55 -10.04
C ALA A 101 20.00 -16.55 -10.35
N VAL A 102 18.92 -16.09 -11.00
CA VAL A 102 17.76 -16.92 -11.37
C VAL A 102 17.91 -17.53 -12.77
N LYS A 103 18.85 -17.05 -13.59
CA LYS A 103 19.08 -17.58 -14.93
C LYS A 103 19.66 -19.02 -14.81
N PRO A 104 19.07 -20.03 -15.47
CA PRO A 104 19.58 -21.40 -15.49
C PRO A 104 20.94 -21.50 -16.18
#